data_AF-A0A328SLJ5-F1
#
_entry.id   AF-A0A328SLJ5-F1
#
_cell.length_a   1.000
_cell.length_b   1.000
_cell.length_c   1.000
_cell.angle_alpha   90.00
_cell.angle_beta   90.00
_cell.angle_gamma   90.00
#
_symmetry.space_group_name_H-M   'P 1'
#
loop_
_entity.id
_entity.type
_entity.pdbx_description
1 polymer ?
#
loop_
_entity_poly.entity_id
_entity_poly.type
_entity_poly.pdbx_seq_one_letter_code
_entity_poly.pdbx_strand_id
1 'polypeptide(L)'
;MKVKICPRCGSSDIKWIIPQNWSMWSCNNCSFTGPVVEVDKQTQEEIQEYWSKNKKKILAKTKENTEEDDLSDEELDEMLDKLFDEK
;
A
#
# COMPACT_ATOMS: atom_id res chain seq x y z
N MET A 1 25.39 4.29 -4.56
CA MET A 1 24.72 4.54 -3.27
C MET A 1 23.29 4.05 -3.42
N LYS A 2 22.79 3.25 -2.48
CA LYS A 2 21.43 2.72 -2.51
C LYS A 2 20.52 3.55 -1.60
N VAL A 3 19.26 3.69 -1.97
CA VAL A 3 18.26 4.50 -1.26
C VAL A 3 16.96 3.72 -1.08
N LYS A 4 16.31 3.90 0.07
CA LYS A 4 14.99 3.33 0.34
C LYS A 4 13.91 4.24 -0.22
N ILE A 5 13.02 3.69 -1.03
CA ILE A 5 11.96 4.44 -1.69
C ILE A 5 10.62 3.71 -1.64
N CYS A 6 9.56 4.47 -1.83
CA CYS A 6 8.23 3.94 -2.09
C CYS A 6 8.23 3.20 -3.45
N PRO A 7 7.84 1.91 -3.49
CA PRO A 7 7.81 1.15 -4.75
C PRO A 7 6.76 1.66 -5.74
N ARG A 8 5.76 2.43 -5.26
CA ARG A 8 4.67 2.93 -6.09
C ARG A 8 5.04 4.22 -6.83
N CYS A 9 5.62 5.19 -6.13
CA CYS A 9 5.88 6.53 -6.68
C CYS A 9 7.35 6.94 -6.72
N GLY A 10 8.25 6.13 -6.18
CA GLY A 10 9.69 6.40 -6.13
C GLY A 10 10.10 7.51 -5.15
N SER A 11 9.19 7.96 -4.28
CA SER A 11 9.49 8.93 -3.22
C SER A 11 10.35 8.30 -2.13
N SER A 12 11.39 9.01 -1.68
CA SER A 12 12.14 8.67 -0.47
C SER A 12 11.50 9.22 0.80
N ASP A 13 10.42 10.00 0.68
CA ASP A 13 9.66 10.53 1.81
C ASP A 13 8.69 9.46 2.36
N ILE A 14 9.26 8.54 3.12
CA ILE A 14 8.59 7.41 3.78
C ILE A 14 8.78 7.46 5.30
N LYS A 15 7.71 7.17 6.05
CA LYS A 15 7.70 7.15 7.53
C LYS A 15 7.32 5.77 8.04
N TRP A 16 8.00 5.31 9.09
CA TRP A 16 7.61 4.08 9.78
C TRP A 16 6.44 4.39 10.72
N ILE A 17 5.30 3.70 10.54
CA ILE A 17 4.04 4.10 11.16
C ILE A 17 3.83 3.42 12.52
N ILE A 18 4.16 2.13 12.65
CA ILE A 18 3.82 1.33 13.83
C ILE A 18 4.94 0.32 14.14
N PRO A 19 5.57 0.37 15.33
CA PRO A 19 6.65 -0.56 15.72
C PRO A 19 6.23 -2.04 15.80
N GLN A 20 4.96 -2.29 16.14
CA GLN A 20 4.35 -3.63 16.23
C GLN A 20 4.24 -4.30 14.85
N ASN A 21 4.07 -3.52 13.78
CA ASN A 21 4.01 -4.00 12.41
C ASN A 21 5.37 -3.76 11.76
N TRP A 22 6.26 -4.74 11.93
CA TRP A 22 7.59 -4.70 11.32
C TRP A 22 7.50 -4.51 9.81
N SER A 23 8.44 -3.75 9.26
CA SER A 23 8.58 -3.52 7.82
C SER A 23 7.43 -2.77 7.13
N MET A 24 6.50 -2.14 7.87
CA MET A 24 5.39 -1.37 7.30
C MET A 24 5.67 0.13 7.26
N TRP A 25 5.83 0.70 6.07
CA TRP A 25 6.12 2.13 5.88
C TRP A 25 4.95 2.85 5.21
N SER A 26 4.70 4.11 5.58
CA SER A 26 3.82 5.01 4.82
C SER A 26 4.62 5.89 3.90
N CYS A 27 4.16 6.05 2.66
CA CYS A 27 4.62 7.09 1.76
C CYS A 27 3.76 8.35 1.89
N ASN A 28 4.36 9.49 2.22
CA ASN A 28 3.64 10.76 2.37
C ASN A 28 3.17 11.36 1.03
N ASN A 29 3.69 10.86 -0.10
CA ASN A 29 3.41 11.42 -1.44
C ASN A 29 2.21 10.73 -2.11
N CYS A 30 2.07 9.42 -1.96
CA CYS A 30 1.04 8.63 -2.66
C CYS A 30 0.15 7.79 -1.72
N SER A 31 0.27 8.00 -0.41
CA SER A 31 -0.50 7.28 0.62
C SER A 31 -0.38 5.76 0.56
N PHE A 32 0.69 5.24 -0.05
CA PHE A 32 0.98 3.80 -0.05
C PHE A 32 1.50 3.40 1.32
N THR A 33 0.86 2.40 1.92
CA THR A 33 1.30 1.80 3.18
C THR A 33 1.71 0.36 2.90
N GLY A 34 2.97 0.01 3.18
CA GLY A 34 3.52 -1.27 2.79
C GLY A 34 5.04 -1.39 2.92
N PRO A 35 5.63 -2.47 2.41
CA PRO A 35 7.08 -2.63 2.36
C PRO A 35 7.73 -1.61 1.41
N VAL A 36 9.00 -1.31 1.66
CA VAL A 36 9.82 -0.38 0.86
C VAL A 36 10.91 -1.13 0.13
N VAL A 37 11.37 -0.56 -0.99
CA VAL A 37 12.42 -1.16 -1.81
C VAL A 37 13.68 -0.31 -1.74
N GLU A 38 14.83 -0.98 -1.83
CA GLU A 38 16.13 -0.34 -1.84
C GLU A 38 16.75 -0.45 -3.23
N VAL A 39 16.96 0.69 -3.88
CA VAL A 39 17.38 0.76 -5.28
C VAL A 39 18.52 1.76 -5.47
N ASP A 40 19.19 1.71 -6.61
CA ASP A 40 20.11 2.77 -7.04
C ASP A 40 19.34 4.01 -7.55
N LYS A 41 20.08 5.11 -7.74
CA LYS A 41 19.52 6.39 -8.15
C LYS A 41 18.89 6.37 -9.55
N GLN A 42 19.45 5.61 -10.49
CA GLN A 42 18.91 5.53 -11.84
C GLN A 42 17.53 4.85 -11.82
N THR A 43 17.44 3.73 -11.12
CA THR A 43 16.17 3.01 -10.93
C THR A 43 15.13 3.87 -10.21
N GLN A 44 15.53 4.70 -9.24
CA GLN A 44 14.62 5.65 -8.60
C GLN A 44 14.03 6.66 -9.59
N GLU A 45 14.85 7.23 -10.47
CA GLU A 45 14.43 8.20 -11.48
C GLU A 45 13.45 7.58 -12.48
N GLU A 46 13.72 6.35 -12.93
CA GLU A 46 12.83 5.59 -13.83
C GLU A 46 11.44 5.35 -13.20
N ILE A 47 11.39 4.98 -11.91
CA ILE A 47 10.12 4.78 -11.18
C ILE A 47 9.35 6.11 -11.04
N GLN A 48 10.04 7.21 -10.74
CA GLN A 48 9.41 8.53 -10.62
C GLN A 48 8.84 9.02 -11.95
N GLU A 49 9.55 8.78 -13.05
CA GLU A 49 9.08 9.11 -14.40
C GLU A 49 7.87 8.26 -14.78
N TYR A 50 7.92 6.95 -14.53
CA TYR A 50 6.80 6.04 -14.76
C TYR A 50 5.56 6.46 -13.98
N TRP A 51 5.71 6.79 -12.70
CA TRP A 51 4.63 7.29 -11.85
C TRP A 51 4.04 8.58 -12.40
N SER A 52 4.86 9.54 -12.81
CA SER A 52 4.41 10.82 -13.35
C SER A 52 3.54 10.66 -14.60
N LYS A 53 3.89 9.71 -15.48
CA LYS A 53 3.14 9.40 -16.71
C LYS A 53 1.87 8.59 -16.44
N ASN A 54 1.89 7.70 -15.45
CA ASN A 54 0.85 6.67 -15.25
C ASN A 54 0.01 6.84 -13.97
N LYS A 55 0.22 7.90 -13.19
CA LYS A 55 -0.42 8.14 -11.88
C LYS A 55 -1.92 7.79 -11.86
N LYS A 56 -2.69 8.29 -12.83
CA LYS A 56 -4.15 8.06 -12.90
C LYS A 56 -4.50 6.57 -13.05
N LYS A 57 -3.78 5.85 -13.92
CA LYS A 57 -4.01 4.42 -14.15
C LYS A 57 -3.64 3.58 -12.93
N ILE A 58 -2.53 3.90 -12.27
CA ILE A 58 -2.06 3.17 -11.08
C ILE A 58 -3.02 3.37 -9.90
N LEU A 59 -3.55 4.58 -9.73
CA LEU A 59 -4.56 4.87 -8.71
C LEU A 59 -5.90 4.20 -8.99
N ALA A 60 -6.36 4.18 -10.26
CA ALA A 60 -7.59 3.50 -10.64
C ALA A 60 -7.51 1.99 -10.39
N LYS A 61 -6.41 1.35 -10.80
CA LYS A 61 -6.17 -0.09 -10.59
C LYS A 61 -6.09 -0.49 -9.11
N THR A 62 -5.72 0.44 -8.23
CA THR A 62 -5.72 0.17 -6.79
C THR A 62 -7.15 0.03 -6.25
N LYS A 63 -8.11 0.76 -6.80
CA LYS A 63 -9.52 0.71 -6.36
C LYS A 63 -10.20 -0.57 -6.82
N GLU A 64 -9.99 -1.00 -8.06
CA GLU A 64 -10.56 -2.26 -8.58
C GLU A 64 -10.12 -3.48 -7.76
N ASN A 65 -8.89 -3.51 -7.23
CA ASN A 65 -8.42 -4.61 -6.37
C ASN A 65 -8.95 -4.54 -4.93
N THR A 66 -9.63 -3.46 -4.51
CA THR A 66 -10.26 -3.37 -3.17
C THR A 66 -11.70 -3.87 -3.19
N GLU A 67 -12.33 -3.94 -4.37
CA GLU A 67 -13.72 -4.40 -4.53
C GLU A 67 -13.90 -5.93 -4.43
N GLU A 68 -12.82 -6.70 -4.20
CA GLU A 68 -12.91 -8.16 -3.97
C GLU A 68 -13.10 -8.55 -2.49
N ASP A 69 -13.13 -7.61 -1.54
CA ASP A 69 -13.27 -7.87 -0.08
C ASP A 69 -14.33 -7.01 0.65
N ASP A 70 -15.23 -6.32 -0.05
CA ASP A 70 -16.39 -5.70 0.61
C ASP A 70 -17.50 -6.77 0.81
N LEU A 71 -17.33 -7.63 1.81
CA LEU A 71 -18.49 -8.25 2.45
C LEU A 71 -19.33 -7.09 3.00
N SER A 72 -20.63 -7.09 2.68
CA SER A 72 -21.54 -6.11 3.26
C SER A 72 -21.49 -6.16 4.79
N ASP A 73 -21.77 -5.04 5.47
CA ASP A 73 -21.80 -4.98 6.95
C ASP A 73 -22.67 -6.10 7.55
N GLU A 74 -23.73 -6.51 6.84
CA GLU A 74 -24.61 -7.63 7.21
C GLU A 74 -23.92 -9.01 7.14
N GLU A 75 -23.08 -9.25 6.13
CA GLU A 75 -22.34 -10.52 5.99
C GLU A 75 -21.22 -10.64 7.04
N LEU A 76 -20.64 -9.52 7.46
CA LEU A 76 -19.65 -9.48 8.54
C LEU A 76 -20.29 -9.79 9.90
N ASP A 77 -21.45 -9.19 10.18
CA ASP A 77 -22.21 -9.45 11.42
C ASP A 77 -22.63 -10.93 11.52
N GLU A 78 -23.08 -11.54 10.41
CA GLU A 78 -23.46 -12.97 10.40
C GLU A 78 -22.25 -13.91 10.63
N MET A 79 -21.06 -13.54 10.17
CA MET A 79 -19.83 -14.29 10.46
C MET A 79 -19.36 -14.11 11.91
N LEU A 80 -19.53 -12.92 12.48
CA LEU A 80 -19.19 -12.63 13.87
C LEU A 80 -20.08 -13.43 14.84
N ASP A 81 -21.40 -13.45 14.62
CA ASP A 81 -22.34 -14.19 15.46
C ASP A 81 -22.03 -15.70 15.49
N LYS A 82 -21.76 -16.30 14.33
CA LYS A 82 -21.36 -17.73 14.24
C LYS A 82 -20.09 -18.06 15.03
N LEU A 83 -19.18 -17.10 15.18
CA LEU A 83 -17.90 -17.25 15.89
C LEU A 83 -18.06 -17.15 17.41
N PHE A 84 -19.10 -16.45 17.89
CA PHE A 84 -19.40 -16.31 19.31
C PHE A 84 -20.33 -17.41 19.85
N ASP A 85 -21.08 -18.08 18.98
CA ASP A 85 -21.96 -19.20 19.33
C ASP A 85 -21.23 -20.56 19.47
N GLU A 86 -19.98 -20.68 19.00
CA GLU A 86 -19.16 -21.91 19.15
C GLU A 86 -18.42 -22.04 20.50
N LYS A 87 -18.79 -21.27 21.55
CA LYS A 87 -18.13 -21.30 22.85
C LYS A 87 -19.01 -21.65 24.04
#